data_AF-A2DW32-F1
#
_entry.id   AF-A2DW32-F1
#
_cell.length_a   1.000
_cell.length_b   1.000
_cell.length_c   1.000
_cell.angle_alpha   90.00
_cell.angle_beta   90.00
_cell.angle_gamma   90.00
#
_symmetry.space_group_name_H-M   'P 1'
#
loop_
_entity.id
_entity.type
_entity.pdbx_description
1 polymer ?
#
loop_
_entity_poly.entity_id
_entity_poly.type
_entity_poly.pdbx_seq_one_letter_code
_entity_poly.pdbx_strand_id
1 'polypeptide(L)'
;MFNLDKVSPTRYVIFNRERGFARHVSNYDELFKELSIKYPNVTFEKGITYNRVIESIKYFNQIKMLVGVHGSQFSNVIFMQPNTYYIEIQMESEKFLMMRIAVFTGKKVILVKDGNIKYREIVDNLVNTKVVIEGIDYAFSDIASGDKFFSFG
;
A
#
# COMPACT_ATOMS: atom_id res chain seq x y z
N MET A 1 -7.81 -20.16 16.93
CA MET A 1 -7.28 -18.79 16.79
C MET A 1 -6.07 -18.86 15.86
N PHE A 2 -5.98 -18.03 14.81
CA PHE A 2 -5.08 -18.25 13.66
C PHE A 2 -3.60 -17.88 13.88
N ASN A 3 -3.18 -17.46 15.09
CA ASN A 3 -1.79 -17.13 15.44
C ASN A 3 -1.12 -16.13 14.46
N LEU A 4 -1.90 -15.19 13.93
CA LEU A 4 -1.47 -14.29 12.85
C LEU A 4 -0.34 -13.35 13.33
N ASP A 5 -0.43 -12.93 14.58
CA ASP A 5 0.50 -12.10 15.33
C ASP A 5 1.84 -12.77 15.72
N LYS A 6 2.10 -14.02 15.32
CA LYS A 6 3.36 -14.72 15.64
C LYS A 6 4.50 -14.42 14.68
N VAL A 7 4.21 -13.91 13.48
CA VAL A 7 5.21 -13.64 12.46
C VAL A 7 5.25 -12.15 12.20
N SER A 8 6.40 -11.51 12.41
CA SER A 8 6.56 -10.09 12.11
C SER A 8 6.30 -9.80 10.63
N PRO A 9 5.62 -8.70 10.30
CA PRO A 9 5.38 -8.32 8.91
C PRO A 9 6.70 -7.86 8.27
N THR A 10 7.03 -8.40 7.10
CA THR A 10 8.29 -8.14 6.39
C THR A 10 8.09 -7.76 4.91
N ARG A 11 6.87 -7.90 4.38
CA ARG A 11 6.62 -7.79 2.94
C ARG A 11 6.33 -6.36 2.51
N TYR A 12 6.90 -5.95 1.39
CA TYR A 12 6.65 -4.65 0.75
C TYR A 12 5.83 -4.90 -0.51
N VAL A 13 4.55 -4.58 -0.47
CA VAL A 13 3.59 -4.95 -1.50
C VAL A 13 3.04 -3.71 -2.17
N ILE A 14 3.09 -3.69 -3.50
CA ILE A 14 2.37 -2.71 -4.30
C ILE A 14 1.24 -3.46 -4.98
N PHE A 15 0.04 -2.91 -4.95
CA PHE A 15 -1.13 -3.45 -5.62
C PHE A 15 -1.44 -2.66 -6.87
N ASN A 16 -1.78 -3.39 -7.92
CA ASN A 16 -2.42 -2.87 -9.11
C ASN A 16 -3.63 -3.73 -9.44
N ARG A 17 -4.56 -3.16 -10.19
CA ARG A 17 -5.67 -3.93 -10.75
C ARG A 17 -5.20 -4.65 -12.00
N GLU A 18 -5.94 -5.68 -12.39
CA GLU A 18 -5.75 -6.29 -13.69
C GLU A 18 -6.03 -5.29 -14.81
N ARG A 19 -5.36 -5.48 -15.95
CA ARG A 19 -5.57 -4.63 -17.13
C ARG A 19 -7.03 -4.76 -17.60
N GLY A 20 -7.63 -3.65 -18.02
CA GLY A 20 -9.05 -3.60 -18.42
C GLY A 20 -10.02 -3.30 -17.28
N PHE A 21 -9.53 -3.14 -16.04
CA PHE A 21 -10.34 -2.63 -14.93
C PHE A 21 -10.06 -1.14 -14.69
N ALA A 22 -11.09 -0.41 -14.25
CA ALA A 22 -10.95 0.99 -13.84
C ALA A 22 -9.89 1.11 -12.72
N ARG A 23 -9.08 2.17 -12.77
CA ARG A 23 -7.91 2.43 -11.90
C ARG A 23 -6.71 1.49 -12.09
N HIS A 24 -6.66 0.70 -13.16
CA HIS A 24 -5.41 0.05 -13.54
C HIS A 24 -4.34 1.10 -13.85
N VAL A 25 -3.15 0.93 -13.28
CA VAL A 25 -1.97 1.78 -13.53
C VAL A 25 -1.12 1.13 -14.61
N SER A 26 -0.96 1.78 -15.75
CA SER A 26 -0.27 1.21 -16.92
C SER A 26 1.26 1.33 -16.83
N ASN A 27 1.79 2.34 -16.14
CA ASN A 27 3.23 2.50 -15.86
C ASN A 27 3.67 1.81 -14.56
N TYR A 28 3.00 0.72 -14.21
CA TYR A 28 3.27 -0.02 -12.99
C TYR A 28 4.66 -0.68 -12.96
N ASP A 29 5.11 -1.23 -14.10
CA ASP A 29 6.43 -1.84 -14.18
C ASP A 29 7.57 -0.81 -14.12
N GLU A 30 7.32 0.43 -14.56
CA GLU A 30 8.25 1.56 -14.41
C GLU A 30 8.46 1.89 -12.93
N LEU A 31 7.36 1.98 -12.15
CA LEU A 31 7.44 2.18 -10.70
C LEU A 31 8.28 1.09 -10.02
N PHE A 32 8.08 -0.19 -10.37
CA PHE A 32 8.89 -1.29 -9.83
C PHE A 32 10.36 -1.17 -10.19
N LYS A 33 10.66 -0.81 -11.45
CA LYS A 33 12.01 -0.60 -11.92
C LYS A 33 12.70 0.51 -11.12
N GLU A 34 12.08 1.67 -10.98
CA GLU A 34 12.62 2.79 -10.19
C GLU A 34 12.87 2.39 -8.73
N LEU A 35 11.93 1.68 -8.10
CA LEU A 35 12.08 1.21 -6.72
C LEU A 35 13.20 0.19 -6.57
N SER A 36 13.38 -0.72 -7.54
CA SER A 36 14.47 -1.71 -7.52
C SER A 36 15.87 -1.06 -7.61
N ILE A 37 15.97 0.05 -8.37
CA ILE A 37 17.21 0.82 -8.49
C ILE A 37 17.50 1.57 -7.19
N LYS A 38 16.46 2.18 -6.60
CA LYS A 38 16.59 3.02 -5.41
C LYS A 38 16.79 2.22 -4.12
N TYR A 39 16.15 1.06 -4.00
CA TYR A 39 16.23 0.18 -2.84
C TYR A 39 16.69 -1.22 -3.24
N PRO A 40 17.97 -1.40 -3.63
CA PRO A 40 18.47 -2.67 -4.16
C PRO A 40 18.40 -3.84 -3.15
N ASN A 41 18.32 -3.54 -1.86
CA ASN A 41 18.23 -4.52 -0.78
C ASN A 41 16.77 -4.80 -0.33
N VAL A 42 15.78 -4.21 -1.00
CA VAL A 42 14.36 -4.40 -0.69
C VAL A 42 13.68 -5.07 -1.87
N THR A 43 13.00 -6.19 -1.60
CA THR A 43 12.16 -6.84 -2.60
C THR A 43 10.74 -6.30 -2.50
N PHE A 44 10.32 -5.57 -3.54
CA PHE A 44 8.92 -5.21 -3.73
C PHE A 44 8.18 -6.32 -4.47
N GLU A 45 6.96 -6.60 -4.03
CA GLU A 45 6.12 -7.65 -4.57
C GLU A 45 4.88 -7.07 -5.24
N LYS A 46 4.43 -7.70 -6.32
CA LYS A 46 3.11 -7.43 -6.89
C LYS A 46 2.04 -8.02 -5.99
N GLY A 47 0.99 -7.24 -5.72
CA GLY A 47 -0.14 -7.62 -4.90
C GLY A 47 -0.91 -8.80 -5.47
N ILE A 48 -1.27 -9.75 -4.61
CA ILE A 48 -2.03 -10.95 -4.98
C ILE A 48 -3.43 -10.85 -4.39
N THR A 49 -4.43 -11.21 -5.19
CA THR A 49 -5.81 -11.36 -4.74
C THR A 49 -6.13 -12.84 -4.58
N TYR A 50 -6.56 -13.26 -3.38
CA TYR A 50 -6.99 -14.63 -3.13
C TYR A 50 -8.51 -14.74 -3.12
N ASN A 51 -9.02 -15.83 -3.70
CA ASN A 51 -10.45 -16.14 -3.68
C ASN A 51 -10.95 -16.59 -2.29
N ARG A 52 -10.04 -17.11 -1.46
CA ARG A 52 -10.36 -17.59 -0.12
C ARG A 52 -9.98 -16.52 0.90
N VAL A 53 -10.95 -16.08 1.70
CA VAL A 53 -10.75 -15.06 2.74
C VAL A 53 -9.60 -15.42 3.67
N ILE A 54 -9.45 -16.69 4.06
CA ILE A 54 -8.37 -17.12 4.95
C ILE A 54 -6.97 -16.89 4.36
N GLU A 55 -6.82 -17.01 3.04
CA GLU A 55 -5.53 -16.78 2.38
C GLU A 55 -5.25 -15.27 2.27
N SER A 56 -6.28 -14.46 1.97
CA SER A 56 -6.17 -12.99 2.05
C SER A 56 -5.76 -12.53 3.44
N ILE A 57 -6.37 -13.08 4.50
CA ILE A 57 -6.02 -12.73 5.89
C ILE A 57 -4.54 -13.02 6.17
N LYS A 58 -4.07 -14.24 5.87
CA LYS A 58 -2.66 -14.62 6.09
C LYS A 58 -1.71 -13.75 5.28
N TYR A 59 -2.05 -13.47 4.02
CA TYR A 59 -1.24 -12.67 3.11
C TYR A 59 -1.09 -11.24 3.61
N PHE A 60 -2.21 -10.55 3.86
CA PHE A 60 -2.20 -9.17 4.33
C PHE A 60 -1.55 -9.03 5.70
N ASN A 61 -1.68 -10.03 6.57
CA ASN A 61 -1.06 -9.98 7.89
C ASN A 61 0.48 -9.90 7.87
N GLN A 62 1.12 -10.41 6.81
CA GLN A 62 2.59 -10.36 6.64
C GLN A 62 3.11 -9.07 5.98
N ILE A 63 2.22 -8.17 5.56
CA ILE A 63 2.59 -6.96 4.83
C ILE A 63 3.08 -5.89 5.82
N LYS A 64 4.33 -5.45 5.64
CA LYS A 64 4.92 -4.33 6.38
C LYS A 64 4.56 -2.98 5.76
N MET A 65 4.44 -2.94 4.43
CA MET A 65 4.05 -1.76 3.68
C MET A 65 3.16 -2.15 2.50
N LEU A 66 1.97 -1.57 2.44
CA LEU A 66 1.01 -1.73 1.35
C LEU A 66 0.90 -0.43 0.58
N VAL A 67 1.08 -0.48 -0.74
CA VAL A 67 0.97 0.68 -1.63
C VAL A 67 -0.05 0.41 -2.73
N GLY A 68 -0.84 1.39 -3.13
CA GLY A 68 -1.56 1.34 -4.41
C GLY A 68 -2.77 2.26 -4.48
N VAL A 69 -3.49 2.18 -5.60
CA VAL A 69 -4.62 3.07 -5.89
C VAL A 69 -5.84 2.69 -5.08
N HIS A 70 -6.51 3.71 -4.51
CA HIS A 70 -7.74 3.55 -3.73
C HIS A 70 -8.69 2.51 -4.35
N GLY A 71 -9.17 1.56 -3.55
CA GLY A 71 -10.18 0.59 -3.98
C GLY A 71 -10.62 -0.39 -2.91
N SER A 72 -11.68 -1.15 -3.21
CA SER A 72 -12.30 -2.08 -2.26
C SER A 72 -11.34 -3.16 -1.75
N GLN A 73 -10.34 -3.55 -2.55
CA GLN A 73 -9.29 -4.50 -2.13
C GLN A 73 -8.55 -4.02 -0.88
N PHE A 74 -8.50 -2.71 -0.64
CA PHE A 74 -7.77 -2.13 0.49
C PHE A 74 -8.56 -2.23 1.80
N SER A 75 -9.80 -2.73 1.78
CA SER A 75 -10.51 -3.15 2.99
C SER A 75 -9.76 -4.24 3.77
N ASN A 76 -8.94 -5.04 3.08
CA ASN A 76 -8.06 -6.03 3.71
C ASN A 76 -6.95 -5.41 4.58
N VAL A 77 -6.77 -4.08 4.59
CA VAL A 77 -5.87 -3.39 5.52
C VAL A 77 -6.19 -3.73 6.98
N ILE A 78 -7.45 -4.07 7.29
CA ILE A 78 -7.86 -4.52 8.62
C ILE A 78 -7.05 -5.73 9.12
N PHE A 79 -6.57 -6.59 8.20
CA PHE A 79 -5.83 -7.80 8.52
C PHE A 79 -4.32 -7.59 8.67
N MET A 80 -3.79 -6.45 8.22
CA MET A 80 -2.38 -6.08 8.45
C MET A 80 -2.12 -5.85 9.95
N GLN A 81 -0.91 -6.14 10.40
CA GLN A 81 -0.55 -5.90 11.80
C GLN A 81 -0.42 -4.39 12.10
N PRO A 82 -0.53 -3.97 13.37
CA PRO A 82 -0.22 -2.59 13.78
C PRO A 82 1.23 -2.19 13.44
N ASN A 83 1.51 -0.89 13.40
CA ASN A 83 2.84 -0.32 13.07
C ASN A 83 3.39 -0.77 11.71
N THR A 84 2.47 -0.99 10.77
CA THR A 84 2.74 -1.19 9.34
C THR A 84 2.26 0.04 8.55
N TYR A 85 2.72 0.17 7.31
CA TYR A 85 2.41 1.31 6.46
C TYR A 85 1.32 0.99 5.46
N TYR A 86 0.40 1.93 5.32
CA TYR A 86 -0.63 1.94 4.30
C TYR A 86 -0.48 3.23 3.48
N ILE A 87 -0.01 3.10 2.25
CA ILE A 87 0.18 4.19 1.31
C ILE A 87 -0.92 4.12 0.25
N GLU A 88 -1.89 5.02 0.35
CA GLU A 88 -3.02 5.05 -0.57
C GLU A 88 -2.84 6.18 -1.59
N ILE A 89 -2.85 5.80 -2.87
CA ILE A 89 -2.88 6.73 -3.99
C ILE A 89 -4.34 7.11 -4.23
N GLN A 90 -4.69 8.36 -3.90
CA GLN A 90 -6.01 8.91 -4.09
C GLN A 90 -6.07 9.84 -5.31
N MET A 91 -7.21 9.77 -5.98
CA MET A 91 -7.63 10.68 -7.05
C MET A 91 -8.30 11.94 -6.48
N GLU A 92 -8.81 12.81 -7.37
CA GLU A 92 -9.43 14.09 -6.99
C GLU A 92 -10.51 14.00 -5.91
N SER A 93 -11.35 12.95 -5.92
CA SER A 93 -12.34 12.75 -4.86
C SER A 93 -11.75 11.91 -3.73
N GLU A 94 -11.68 12.49 -2.53
CA GLU A 94 -11.14 11.79 -1.38
C GLU A 94 -12.11 10.70 -0.87
N LYS A 95 -11.58 9.52 -0.61
CA LYS A 95 -12.34 8.36 -0.11
C LYS A 95 -11.73 7.84 1.17
N PHE A 96 -12.21 8.36 2.30
CA PHE A 96 -11.56 8.16 3.58
C PHE A 96 -11.89 6.87 4.32
N LEU A 97 -12.78 6.02 3.80
CA LEU A 97 -13.24 4.83 4.54
C LEU A 97 -12.07 3.89 4.87
N MET A 98 -11.22 3.57 3.89
CA MET A 98 -10.08 2.66 4.09
C MET A 98 -9.01 3.29 4.96
N MET A 99 -8.74 4.59 4.79
CA MET A 99 -7.88 5.37 5.69
C MET A 99 -8.35 5.28 7.15
N ARG A 100 -9.64 5.47 7.42
CA ARG A 100 -10.18 5.39 8.79
C ARG A 100 -9.97 4.01 9.40
N ILE A 101 -10.20 2.95 8.63
CA ILE A 101 -9.94 1.57 9.06
C ILE A 101 -8.44 1.38 9.37
N ALA A 102 -7.55 1.85 8.49
CA ALA A 102 -6.11 1.75 8.67
C ALA A 102 -5.67 2.45 9.97
N VAL A 103 -6.06 3.71 10.18
CA VAL A 103 -5.74 4.46 11.40
C VAL A 103 -6.30 3.77 12.65
N PHE A 104 -7.58 3.39 12.63
CA PHE A 104 -8.23 2.75 13.78
C PHE A 104 -7.57 1.43 14.18
N THR A 105 -6.96 0.74 13.22
CA THR A 105 -6.28 -0.54 13.44
C THR A 105 -4.76 -0.40 13.55
N GLY A 106 -4.27 0.81 13.85
CA GLY A 106 -2.89 1.08 14.23
C GLY A 106 -1.89 1.12 13.07
N LYS A 107 -2.34 1.38 11.84
CA LYS A 107 -1.45 1.55 10.67
C LYS A 107 -1.04 3.00 10.55
N LYS A 108 0.17 3.22 10.06
CA LYS A 108 0.65 4.53 9.62
C LYS A 108 0.14 4.76 8.20
N VAL A 109 -0.51 5.90 7.98
CA VAL A 109 -1.14 6.19 6.69
C VAL A 109 -0.40 7.32 5.98
N ILE A 110 -0.10 7.10 4.70
CA ILE A 110 0.43 8.12 3.79
C ILE A 110 -0.55 8.24 2.64
N LEU A 111 -0.99 9.46 2.36
CA LEU A 111 -1.85 9.74 1.21
C LEU A 111 -1.02 10.37 0.10
N VAL A 112 -1.04 9.74 -1.06
CA VAL A 112 -0.45 10.28 -2.29
C VAL A 112 -1.60 10.76 -3.17
N LYS A 113 -1.65 12.06 -3.46
CA LYS A 113 -2.68 12.61 -4.37
C LYS A 113 -2.17 12.60 -5.80
N ASP A 114 -2.94 12.00 -6.70
CA ASP A 114 -2.69 12.02 -8.14
C ASP A 114 -3.99 12.20 -8.93
N GLY A 115 -4.19 13.42 -9.45
CA GLY A 115 -5.36 13.79 -10.26
C GLY A 115 -5.38 13.14 -11.65
N ASN A 116 -4.30 12.50 -12.08
CA ASN A 116 -4.25 11.83 -13.39
C ASN A 116 -5.03 10.52 -13.41
N ILE A 117 -5.39 9.97 -12.25
CA ILE A 117 -6.10 8.69 -12.15
C ILE A 117 -7.62 8.90 -12.31
N LYS A 118 -8.19 8.33 -13.36
CA LYS A 118 -9.64 8.30 -13.60
C LYS A 118 -10.30 7.17 -12.80
N TYR A 119 -11.31 7.51 -12.00
CA TYR A 119 -11.94 6.59 -11.04
C TYR A 119 -12.75 5.46 -11.68
N ARG A 120 -13.63 5.84 -12.61
CA ARG A 120 -14.69 4.99 -13.16
C ARG A 120 -14.45 4.59 -14.60
N GLU A 121 -13.49 5.23 -15.25
CA GLU A 121 -13.16 4.99 -16.65
C GLU A 121 -12.09 3.90 -16.76
N ILE A 122 -12.22 3.07 -17.79
CA ILE A 122 -11.21 2.09 -18.17
C ILE A 122 -10.31 2.78 -19.17
N VAL A 123 -9.26 3.41 -18.65
CA VAL A 123 -8.24 4.14 -19.41
C VAL A 123 -6.86 3.78 -18.88
N ASP A 124 -5.84 4.08 -19.66
CA ASP A 124 -4.45 3.94 -19.22
C ASP A 124 -4.14 5.03 -18.17
N ASN A 125 -4.27 4.69 -16.89
CA ASN A 125 -3.86 5.61 -15.83
C ASN A 125 -2.34 5.56 -15.70
N LEU A 126 -1.71 6.72 -15.76
CA LEU A 126 -0.31 6.89 -15.47
C LEU A 126 -0.19 7.55 -14.10
N VAL A 127 0.43 6.85 -13.16
CA VAL A 127 0.72 7.44 -11.86
C VAL A 127 2.00 8.26 -11.95
N ASN A 128 2.03 9.37 -11.22
CA ASN A 128 3.25 10.11 -10.99
C ASN A 128 4.19 9.31 -10.07
N THR A 129 5.13 8.56 -10.66
CA THR A 129 6.05 7.66 -9.95
C THR A 129 6.84 8.39 -8.88
N LYS A 130 7.28 9.62 -9.17
CA LYS A 130 8.03 10.46 -8.23
C LYS A 130 7.27 10.70 -6.93
N VAL A 131 5.99 11.09 -6.99
CA VAL A 131 5.21 11.37 -5.78
C VAL A 131 4.92 10.09 -4.99
N VAL A 132 4.70 8.97 -5.68
CA VAL A 132 4.57 7.66 -5.01
C VAL A 132 5.85 7.28 -4.28
N ILE A 133 7.00 7.48 -4.92
CA ILE A 133 8.33 7.22 -4.34
C ILE A 133 8.60 8.14 -3.15
N GLU A 134 8.21 9.42 -3.20
CA GLU A 134 8.33 10.33 -2.06
C GLU A 134 7.53 9.82 -0.84
N GLY A 135 6.34 9.28 -1.05
CA GLY A 135 5.56 8.63 0.01
C GLY A 135 6.26 7.39 0.58
N ILE A 136 6.90 6.59 -0.29
CA ILE A 136 7.67 5.41 0.12
C ILE A 136 8.96 5.82 0.87
N ASP A 137 9.65 6.89 0.43
CA ASP A 137 10.82 7.45 1.12
C ASP A 137 10.49 7.84 2.54
N TYR A 138 9.37 8.53 2.74
CA TYR A 138 8.91 8.91 4.06
C TYR A 138 8.71 7.67 4.95
N ALA A 139 8.04 6.64 4.44
CA ALA A 139 7.83 5.39 5.16
C ALA A 139 9.16 4.73 5.56
N PHE A 140 10.13 4.63 4.65
CA PHE A 140 11.44 4.04 4.97
C PHE A 140 12.26 4.87 5.94
N SER A 141 12.24 6.20 5.81
CA SER A 141 12.90 7.10 6.75
C SER A 141 12.39 6.87 8.18
N ASP A 142 11.06 6.79 8.33
CA ASP A 142 10.43 6.56 9.62
C ASP A 142 10.73 5.14 10.16
N ILE A 143 10.69 4.10 9.30
CA ILE A 143 11.14 2.73 9.65
C ILE A 143 12.59 2.73 10.16
N ALA A 144 13.51 3.39 9.46
CA ALA A 144 14.92 3.43 9.82
C ALA A 144 15.18 4.21 11.12
N SER A 145 14.35 5.22 11.41
CA SER A 145 14.48 6.07 12.59
C SER A 145 14.03 5.41 13.91
N GLY A 146 13.42 4.22 13.84
CA GLY A 146 13.01 3.44 15.00
C GLY A 146 11.70 3.89 15.65
N ASP A 147 10.78 4.45 14.86
CA ASP A 147 9.38 4.68 15.28
C ASP A 147 9.24 5.61 16.51
N LYS A 148 9.72 6.86 16.39
CA LYS A 148 9.67 7.85 17.48
C LYS A 148 8.35 8.62 17.58
N PHE A 149 7.39 8.35 16.70
CA PHE A 149 6.22 9.21 16.53
C PHE A 149 5.22 9.14 17.70
N PHE A 150 5.27 8.08 18.53
CA PHE A 150 4.40 7.90 19.70
C PHE A 150 5.15 7.84 21.04
N SER A 151 6.42 8.27 21.11
CA SER A 151 7.09 8.42 22.41
C SER A 151 6.60 9.71 23.08
N PHE A 152 5.49 9.61 23.83
CA PHE A 152 5.18 10.60 24.86
C PHE A 152 6.13 10.33 26.04
N GLY A 153 7.20 11.11 26.10
CA GLY A 153 8.04 11.23 27.30
C GLY A 153 7.34 12.02 28.39
#